data_AF-A0AAE0Z3H1-F1
#
_entry.id   AF-A0AAE0Z3H1-F1
#
_cell.length_a   1.000
_cell.length_b   1.000
_cell.length_c   1.000
_cell.angle_alpha   90.00
_cell.angle_beta   90.00
_cell.angle_gamma   90.00
#
_symmetry.space_group_name_H-M   'P 1'
#
loop_
_entity.id
_entity.type
_entity.pdbx_description
1 polymer ?
#
loop_
_entity_poly.entity_id
_entity_poly.type
_entity_poly.pdbx_seq_one_letter_code
_entity_poly.pdbx_strand_id
1 'polypeptide(L)' 'MNGHSTCSDSSDLKTEFTVNVKKIGNRSAPFFSGREGQVACSVARKVFIFGGVEQGLGDEPKELNDMLVFDL' A
#
# COMPACT_ATOMS: atom_id res chain seq x y z
N MET A 1 5.21 -35.48 23.32
CA MET A 1 6.02 -34.64 22.41
C MET A 1 5.17 -34.46 21.16
N ASN A 2 4.51 -33.30 21.07
CA ASN A 2 3.45 -33.05 20.09
C ASN A 2 4.09 -32.71 18.74
N GLY A 3 3.70 -33.46 17.71
CA GLY A 3 4.21 -33.30 16.35
C GLY A 3 3.84 -31.93 15.78
N HIS A 4 4.83 -31.20 15.30
CA HIS A 4 4.67 -30.02 14.48
C HIS A 4 3.98 -30.39 13.16
N SER A 5 2.79 -29.86 12.91
CA SER A 5 2.19 -29.84 11.57
C SER A 5 2.83 -28.70 10.77
N THR A 6 3.71 -29.04 9.83
CA THR A 6 4.18 -28.11 8.81
C THR A 6 3.13 -28.02 7.71
N CYS A 7 2.79 -26.79 7.29
CA CYS A 7 1.95 -26.57 6.12
C CYS A 7 2.71 -27.07 4.88
N SER A 8 2.02 -27.84 4.05
CA SER A 8 2.57 -28.43 2.85
C SER A 8 2.70 -27.35 1.77
N ASP A 9 3.89 -27.24 1.19
CA ASP A 9 4.22 -26.38 0.07
C ASP A 9 3.33 -26.76 -1.12
N SER A 10 2.39 -25.89 -1.49
CA SER A 10 1.57 -26.09 -2.68
C SER A 10 2.39 -25.70 -3.90
N SER A 11 2.83 -26.71 -4.65
CA SER A 11 3.46 -26.63 -5.97
C SER A 11 3.22 -25.30 -6.69
N ASP A 12 4.32 -24.56 -6.92
CA ASP A 12 4.37 -23.29 -7.66
C ASP A 12 3.63 -23.36 -9.00
N LEU A 13 2.35 -23.00 -9.02
CA LEU A 13 1.72 -22.53 -10.24
C LEU A 13 2.37 -21.17 -10.53
N LYS A 14 3.35 -21.16 -11.44
CA LYS A 14 3.82 -19.94 -12.12
C LYS A 14 2.65 -19.33 -12.89
N THR A 15 1.84 -18.58 -12.17
CA THR A 15 0.78 -17.77 -12.76
C THR A 15 1.46 -16.51 -13.24
N GLU A 16 1.78 -16.46 -14.54
CA GLU A 16 2.29 -15.25 -15.16
C GLU A 16 1.17 -14.21 -15.18
N PHE A 17 1.29 -13.17 -14.36
CA PHE A 17 0.36 -12.05 -14.35
C PHE A 17 1.01 -10.84 -15.02
N THR A 18 0.35 -10.30 -16.03
CA THR A 18 0.81 -9.07 -16.69
C THR A 18 0.20 -7.86 -16.00
N VAL A 19 1.03 -7.03 -15.36
CA VAL A 19 0.60 -5.74 -14.82
C VAL A 19 0.82 -4.66 -15.86
N ASN A 20 -0.27 -4.09 -16.38
CA ASN A 20 -0.20 -2.95 -17.28
C ASN A 20 -0.19 -1.66 -16.45
N VAL A 21 1.00 -1.11 -16.19
CA VAL A 21 1.14 0.20 -15.53
C VAL A 21 1.04 1.30 -16.56
N LYS A 22 -0.01 2.13 -16.47
CA LYS A 22 -0.17 3.33 -17.29
C LYS A 22 -0.30 4.54 -16.38
N LYS A 23 0.61 5.52 -16.52
CA LYS A 23 0.50 6.81 -15.82
C LYS A 23 -0.73 7.55 -16.35
N ILE A 24 -1.77 7.70 -15.54
CA ILE A 24 -2.98 8.44 -15.91
C ILE A 24 -2.78 9.93 -15.58
N GLY A 25 -2.12 10.63 -16.50
CA GLY A 25 -1.99 12.10 -16.51
C GLY A 25 -0.97 12.70 -15.53
N ASN A 26 -0.64 13.98 -15.73
CA ASN A 26 -0.06 14.86 -14.72
C ASN A 26 -1.22 15.54 -13.98
N ARG A 27 -2.01 14.78 -13.23
CA ARG A 27 -2.82 15.43 -12.19
C ARG A 27 -1.81 15.91 -11.16
N SER A 28 -1.77 17.21 -10.86
CA SER A 28 -1.16 17.68 -9.62
C SER A 28 -1.93 16.96 -8.52
N ALA A 29 -1.42 15.80 -8.09
CA ALA A 29 -1.94 15.14 -6.92
C ALA A 29 -2.04 16.22 -5.83
N PRO A 30 -3.09 16.24 -5.00
CA PRO A 30 -3.09 17.11 -3.83
C PRO A 30 -1.73 16.92 -3.17
N PHE A 31 -1.09 18.02 -2.78
CA PHE A 31 0.25 18.03 -2.19
C PHE A 31 0.22 17.24 -0.88
N PHE A 32 0.29 15.91 -0.98
CA PHE A 32 0.50 15.03 0.15
C PHE A 32 2.00 14.98 0.34
N SER A 33 2.43 15.27 1.56
CA SER A 33 3.80 15.09 1.97
C SER A 33 4.23 13.64 1.81
N GLY A 34 5.55 13.42 1.74
CA GLY A 34 6.12 12.09 1.69
C GLY A 34 5.67 11.29 2.91
N ARG A 35 5.08 10.11 2.67
CA ARG A 35 4.58 9.19 3.69
C ARG A 35 5.29 7.85 3.56
N GLU A 36 5.77 7.32 4.68
CA GLU A 36 6.36 5.98 4.77
C GLU A 36 5.61 5.10 5.78
N GLY A 37 5.57 3.79 5.54
CA GLY A 37 4.95 2.81 6.45
C GLY A 37 3.42 2.78 6.43
N GLN A 38 2.79 3.38 5.41
CA GLN A 38 1.34 3.39 5.26
C GLN A 38 0.75 2.04 4.87
N VAL A 39 -0.50 1.83 5.26
CA VAL A 39 -1.33 0.72 4.76
C VAL A 39 -2.23 1.23 3.64
N ALA A 40 -2.37 0.45 2.58
CA ALA A 40 -3.32 0.71 1.51
C ALA A 40 -4.22 -0.49 1.25
N CYS A 41 -5.50 -0.24 1.00
CA CYS A 41 -6.44 -1.27 0.56
C CYS A 41 -7.36 -0.76 -0.54
N SER A 42 -7.85 -1.67 -1.38
CA SER A 42 -8.86 -1.38 -2.39
C SER A 42 -10.18 -2.04 -1.99
N VAL A 43 -11.26 -1.26 -2.02
CA VAL A 43 -12.62 -1.74 -1.79
C VAL A 43 -13.53 -1.14 -2.85
N ALA A 44 -14.20 -2.02 -3.62
CA ALA A 44 -15.00 -1.63 -4.78
C ALA A 44 -14.19 -0.77 -5.78
N ARG A 45 -14.66 0.43 -6.11
CA ARG A 45 -14.00 1.37 -7.04
C ARG A 45 -13.23 2.46 -6.30
N LYS A 46 -12.67 2.14 -5.12
CA LYS A 46 -11.95 3.10 -4.29
C LYS A 46 -10.68 2.51 -3.72
N VAL A 47 -9.63 3.32 -3.64
CA VAL A 47 -8.40 3.03 -2.91
C VAL A 47 -8.36 3.87 -1.66
N PHE A 48 -8.02 3.24 -0.54
CA PHE A 48 -7.85 3.86 0.77
C PHE A 48 -6.39 3.76 1.18
N ILE A 49 -5.81 4.85 1.68
CA ILE A 49 -4.46 4.89 2.25
C ILE A 49 -4.54 5.56 3.61
N PHE A 50 -3.98 4.95 4.65
CA PHE A 50 -4.03 5.46 6.02
C PHE A 50 -2.81 5.01 6.84
N GLY A 51 -2.57 5.71 7.96
CA GLY A 51 -1.42 5.47 8.83
C GLY A 51 -0.10 5.93 8.21
N GLY A 52 1.01 5.44 8.74
CA GLY A 52 2.35 5.83 8.30
C GLY A 52 2.78 7.19 8.86
N VAL A 53 4.00 7.58 8.50
CA VAL A 53 4.71 8.73 9.09
C VAL A 53 5.08 9.71 7.99
N GLU A 54 4.83 11.00 8.23
CA GLU A 54 5.29 12.10 7.41
C GLU A 54 6.80 12.28 7.58
N GLN A 55 7.53 12.23 6.47
CA GLN A 55 8.97 12.52 6.47
C GLN A 55 9.21 13.98 6.07
N GLY A 56 9.61 14.79 7.05
CA GLY A 56 10.13 16.14 6.83
C GLY A 56 11.65 16.13 6.71
N LEU A 57 12.20 17.05 5.90
CA LEU A 57 13.62 17.40 5.93
C LEU A 57 13.87 18.29 7.17
N GLY A 58 14.10 17.68 8.32
CA GLY A 58 14.54 18.37 9.55
C GLY A 58 13.50 18.56 10.65
N ASP A 59 12.25 18.14 10.45
CA ASP A 59 11.24 18.08 11.49
C ASP A 59 11.18 16.67 12.11
N GLU A 60 10.70 16.59 13.36
CA GLU A 60 10.46 15.31 14.03
C GLU A 60 9.44 14.46 13.25
N PRO A 61 9.62 13.12 13.18
CA PRO A 61 8.68 12.23 12.50
C PRO A 61 7.27 12.39 13.07
N LYS A 62 6.29 12.57 12.17
CA LYS A 62 4.89 12.79 12.56
C LYS A 62 3.99 11.67 12.04
N GLU A 63 3.38 10.95 12.98
CA GLU A 63 2.35 9.95 12.68
C GLU A 63 1.13 10.59 11.99
N LEU A 64 0.64 9.94 10.95
CA LEU A 64 -0.46 10.45 10.13
C LEU A 64 -1.74 9.69 10.43
N ASN A 65 -2.74 10.43 10.92
CA ASN A 65 -4.06 9.92 11.31
C ASN A 65 -5.16 10.23 10.29
N ASP A 66 -4.79 10.70 9.11
CA ASP A 66 -5.70 10.96 7.99
C ASP A 66 -5.93 9.71 7.14
N MET A 67 -7.02 9.72 6.37
CA MET A 67 -7.38 8.68 5.42
C MET A 67 -7.52 9.31 4.04
N LEU A 68 -6.66 8.92 3.12
CA LEU A 68 -6.73 9.32 1.72
C LEU A 68 -7.65 8.37 0.96
N VAL A 69 -8.57 8.91 0.18
CA VAL A 69 -9.52 8.14 -0.62
C VAL A 69 -9.42 8.56 -2.08
N PHE A 70 -9.18 7.60 -2.96
CA PHE A 70 -9.10 7.81 -4.39
C PHE A 70 -10.21 7.03 -5.10
N ASP A 71 -11.00 7.71 -5.92
CA ASP A 71 -11.98 7.06 -6.81
C ASP A 71 -11.26 6.53 -8.06
N LEU A 72 -11.54 5.27 -8.42
CA LEU A 72 -11.01 4.55 -9.59
C LEU A 72 -11.96 4.63 -10.79
#